data_AF-A0A832IGH2-F1
#
_entry.id   AF-A0A832IGH2-F1
#
_cell.length_a   1.000
_cell.length_b   1.000
_cell.length_c   1.000
_cell.angle_alpha   90.00
_cell.angle_beta   90.00
_cell.angle_gamma   90.00
#
_symmetry.space_group_name_H-M   'P 1'
#
loop_
_entity.id
_entity.type
_entity.pdbx_description
1 polymer ?
#
loop_
_entity_poly.entity_id
_entity_poly.type
_entity_poly.pdbx_seq_one_letter_code
_entity_poly.pdbx_strand_id
1 'polypeptide(L)'
;MKTTQNRRITFRAIRMATIVALLFLVTDCTNNSVKQKEESNTINTTKKAKTVFWQIKAIHPDGKLIAIKAVDGYGNTFDVKAIQDSEQKSLIDIKAFIGGKILPVKILTNDGKFTPLKAIDEDGTLYTIKAISPNGDRLNIMGVKRSGNIIHIKAIDKNGNYYGVKAISPTGELNDVKGIKTTKKDLEYVLYGASVYAHVKAIPQTGCVEDNFLWHIVAIHPDGYTLEVKALDKEGNAYDVKAIKDSDQRSLLDIKAFVGPTGQLPVKLLISDDTYKPLKAIGENGSLYDIKAITPDGKKLDIKGVGKSGNIIHIKAINAKGEFYGVKALSPKGELNDVKGIKMFKIPVETTINGVKVYAHVKALSQAK
;
A
#
# COMPACT_ATOMS: atom_id res chain seq x y z
N MET A 1 -40.53 40.78 65.84
CA MET A 1 -41.64 40.05 65.16
C MET A 1 -41.13 38.66 64.82
N LYS A 2 -41.45 37.65 65.64
CA LYS A 2 -42.41 36.54 65.36
C LYS A 2 -42.10 35.84 64.01
N THR A 3 -41.85 34.54 63.88
CA THR A 3 -41.91 33.32 64.73
C THR A 3 -41.31 32.19 63.84
N THR A 4 -40.36 31.35 64.31
CA THR A 4 -40.54 29.92 64.71
C THR A 4 -41.04 29.01 63.56
N GLN A 5 -40.46 27.85 63.22
CA GLN A 5 -40.29 26.68 64.08
C GLN A 5 -39.53 25.51 63.40
N ASN A 6 -38.65 24.88 64.17
CA ASN A 6 -38.04 23.54 63.99
C ASN A 6 -39.07 22.41 63.92
N ARG A 7 -38.73 21.26 63.31
CA ARG A 7 -38.87 19.95 63.98
C ARG A 7 -38.05 18.82 63.34
N ARG A 8 -37.17 18.25 64.16
CA ARG A 8 -36.66 16.87 64.10
C ARG A 8 -37.77 15.89 64.46
N ILE A 9 -37.75 14.68 63.90
CA ILE A 9 -38.19 13.45 64.61
C ILE A 9 -37.26 12.29 64.22
N THR A 10 -36.49 11.84 65.20
CA THR A 10 -35.90 10.51 65.35
C THR A 10 -36.99 9.48 65.67
N PHE A 11 -36.86 8.19 65.33
CA PHE A 11 -37.10 7.08 66.28
C PHE A 11 -36.89 5.66 65.70
N ARG A 12 -36.10 4.89 66.47
CA ARG A 12 -36.15 3.45 66.81
C ARG A 12 -35.86 2.31 65.81
N ALA A 13 -34.87 1.53 66.25
CA ALA A 13 -34.60 0.14 65.95
C ALA A 13 -35.72 -0.82 66.39
N ILE A 14 -35.88 -1.93 65.67
CA ILE A 14 -36.40 -3.21 66.18
C ILE A 14 -35.60 -4.36 65.53
N ARG A 15 -35.07 -5.24 66.39
CA ARG A 15 -34.48 -6.56 66.09
C ARG A 15 -35.61 -7.56 65.78
N MET A 16 -35.37 -8.52 64.88
CA MET A 16 -35.68 -9.93 65.16
C MET A 16 -35.03 -10.86 64.14
N ALA A 17 -34.39 -11.91 64.65
CA ALA A 17 -33.80 -13.02 63.93
C ALA A 17 -34.84 -14.12 63.71
N THR A 18 -34.71 -14.89 62.63
CA THR A 18 -35.16 -16.29 62.62
C THR A 18 -34.34 -17.11 61.64
N ILE A 19 -33.77 -18.18 62.18
CA ILE A 19 -33.03 -19.27 61.55
C ILE A 19 -34.04 -20.29 61.03
N VAL A 20 -33.88 -20.80 59.81
CA VAL A 20 -34.25 -22.18 59.47
C VAL A 20 -33.17 -22.76 58.56
N ALA A 21 -32.41 -23.70 59.12
CA ALA A 21 -31.61 -24.65 58.37
C ALA A 21 -32.51 -25.84 58.00
N LEU A 22 -32.42 -26.32 56.76
CA LEU A 22 -32.90 -27.64 56.39
C LEU A 22 -31.81 -28.35 55.60
N LEU A 23 -31.18 -29.32 56.25
CA LEU A 23 -30.32 -30.34 55.66
C LEU A 23 -31.21 -31.47 55.13
N PHE A 24 -30.99 -31.89 53.89
CA PHE A 24 -31.25 -33.26 53.44
C PHE A 24 -30.04 -33.76 52.64
N LEU A 25 -29.29 -34.69 53.24
CA LEU A 25 -28.53 -35.76 52.55
C LEU A 25 -29.61 -36.82 52.18
N VAL A 26 -29.57 -37.62 51.11
CA VAL A 26 -28.58 -38.48 50.43
C VAL A 26 -29.27 -38.83 49.07
N THR A 27 -28.66 -39.08 47.91
CA THR A 27 -27.93 -40.30 47.51
C THR A 27 -27.29 -40.12 46.12
N ASP A 28 -26.16 -40.80 45.98
CA ASP A 28 -25.27 -40.96 44.82
C ASP A 28 -25.86 -41.83 43.68
N CYS A 29 -25.09 -41.94 42.58
CA CYS A 29 -25.27 -42.67 41.29
C CYS A 29 -25.83 -41.80 40.14
N THR A 30 -25.18 -41.56 39.00
CA THR A 30 -24.00 -42.16 38.33
C THR A 30 -23.57 -41.27 37.15
N ASN A 31 -22.27 -41.22 36.88
CA ASN A 31 -21.59 -41.00 35.58
C ASN A 31 -22.07 -39.91 34.61
N ASN A 32 -21.31 -38.83 34.46
CA ASN A 32 -20.22 -38.71 33.47
C ASN A 32 -19.73 -37.26 33.38
N SER A 33 -18.41 -37.10 33.41
CA SER A 33 -17.71 -35.84 33.32
C SER A 33 -17.91 -35.14 31.97
N VAL A 34 -18.42 -33.91 31.99
CA VAL A 34 -18.21 -32.93 30.91
C VAL A 34 -17.59 -31.68 31.52
N LYS A 35 -16.29 -31.49 31.26
CA LYS A 35 -15.58 -30.23 31.52
C LYS A 35 -16.19 -29.14 30.64
N GLN A 36 -16.90 -28.19 31.24
CA GLN A 36 -17.13 -26.90 30.60
C GLN A 36 -15.82 -26.11 30.62
N LYS A 37 -15.27 -25.90 29.42
CA LYS A 37 -14.15 -25.00 29.16
C LYS A 37 -14.75 -23.59 29.11
N GLU A 38 -14.37 -22.73 30.06
CA GLU A 38 -14.63 -21.29 29.94
C GLU A 38 -13.93 -20.78 28.68
N GLU A 39 -14.73 -20.35 27.70
CA GLU A 39 -14.26 -19.60 26.54
C GLU A 39 -13.81 -18.22 27.02
N SER A 40 -12.49 -18.07 27.20
CA SER A 40 -11.87 -16.77 27.29
C SER A 40 -11.99 -16.09 25.91
N ASN A 41 -13.02 -15.26 25.76
CA ASN A 41 -13.15 -14.30 24.67
C ASN A 41 -11.94 -13.36 24.69
N THR A 42 -10.86 -13.78 24.05
CA THR A 42 -9.69 -12.95 23.82
C THR A 42 -10.05 -12.05 22.66
N ILE A 43 -10.57 -10.87 22.99
CA ILE A 43 -10.70 -9.78 22.02
C ILE A 43 -9.30 -9.55 21.47
N ASN A 44 -9.08 -9.98 20.23
CA ASN A 44 -7.87 -9.68 19.47
C ASN A 44 -7.84 -8.17 19.24
N THR A 45 -7.36 -7.42 20.24
CA THR A 45 -6.95 -6.03 20.07
C THR A 45 -5.87 -6.03 19.01
N THR A 46 -6.24 -5.66 17.79
CA THR A 46 -5.34 -5.55 16.66
C THR A 46 -4.27 -4.53 17.04
N LYS A 47 -3.06 -5.02 17.33
CA LYS A 47 -1.90 -4.19 17.71
C LYS A 47 -1.70 -3.16 16.60
N LYS A 48 -2.06 -1.89 16.86
CA LYS A 48 -1.91 -0.81 15.89
C LYS A 48 -0.43 -0.72 15.53
N ALA A 49 -0.10 -1.04 14.28
CA ALA A 49 1.28 -1.04 13.82
C ALA A 49 1.92 0.34 14.10
N LYS A 50 3.15 0.34 14.60
CA LYS A 50 3.86 1.57 14.97
C LYS A 50 4.18 2.34 13.69
N THR A 51 3.68 3.57 13.57
CA THR A 51 4.08 4.45 12.46
C THR A 51 5.54 4.86 12.61
N VAL A 52 6.32 4.70 11.55
CA VAL A 52 7.74 5.10 11.47
C VAL A 52 7.87 6.25 10.47
N PHE A 53 8.56 7.31 10.88
CA PHE A 53 8.81 8.47 10.03
C PHE A 53 10.23 8.44 9.46
N TRP A 54 10.33 8.52 8.14
CA TRP A 54 11.61 8.57 7.43
C TRP A 54 11.90 10.01 7.01
N GLN A 55 13.15 10.43 7.15
CA GLN A 55 13.59 11.76 6.73
C GLN A 55 13.73 11.82 5.21
N ILE A 56 13.29 12.92 4.59
CA ILE A 56 13.46 13.12 3.15
C ILE A 56 14.60 14.12 2.91
N LYS A 57 15.61 13.68 2.17
CA LYS A 57 16.83 14.45 1.92
C LYS A 57 17.20 14.41 0.45
N ALA A 58 17.70 15.54 -0.06
CA ALA A 58 18.51 15.52 -1.27
C ALA A 58 19.97 15.24 -0.88
N ILE A 59 20.68 14.44 -1.68
CA ILE A 59 22.07 14.07 -1.45
C ILE A 59 22.93 14.83 -2.45
N HIS A 60 23.67 15.82 -1.95
CA HIS A 60 24.65 16.55 -2.75
C HIS A 60 25.81 15.61 -3.15
N PRO A 61 26.47 15.81 -4.30
CA PRO A 61 27.56 14.92 -4.76
C PRO A 61 28.73 14.75 -3.77
N ASP A 62 28.96 15.73 -2.88
CA ASP A 62 29.96 15.66 -1.80
C ASP A 62 29.49 14.87 -0.57
N GLY A 63 28.30 14.25 -0.62
CA GLY A 63 27.71 13.49 0.48
C GLY A 63 26.86 14.29 1.46
N LYS A 64 26.77 15.62 1.33
CA LYS A 64 25.94 16.44 2.24
C LYS A 64 24.45 16.16 2.04
N LEU A 65 23.73 16.06 3.15
CA LEU A 65 22.29 15.88 3.19
C LEU A 65 21.57 17.22 3.27
N ILE A 66 20.80 17.55 2.24
CA ILE A 66 20.02 18.78 2.13
C ILE A 66 18.57 18.47 2.56
N ALA A 67 18.00 19.28 3.45
CA ALA A 67 16.65 19.06 3.95
C ALA A 67 15.61 19.31 2.87
N ILE A 68 14.59 18.46 2.75
CA ILE A 68 13.45 18.72 1.87
C ILE A 68 12.26 19.18 2.72
N LYS A 69 11.67 20.29 2.29
CA LYS A 69 10.60 21.00 3.00
C LYS A 69 9.48 21.40 2.04
N ALA A 70 8.28 21.50 2.56
CA ALA A 70 7.19 22.20 1.90
C ALA A 70 7.29 23.69 2.25
N VAL A 71 6.95 24.55 1.30
CA VAL A 71 7.13 26.01 1.40
C VAL A 71 5.84 26.70 0.93
N ASP A 72 5.31 27.59 1.75
CA ASP A 72 4.14 28.41 1.39
C ASP A 72 4.51 29.67 0.60
N GLY A 73 3.50 30.49 0.26
CA GLY A 73 3.70 31.75 -0.46
C GLY A 73 4.46 32.82 0.33
N TYR A 74 4.51 32.71 1.66
CA TYR A 74 5.22 33.63 2.55
C TYR A 74 6.67 33.18 2.83
N GLY A 75 7.04 31.99 2.34
CA GLY A 75 8.37 31.42 2.51
C GLY A 75 8.56 30.62 3.80
N ASN A 76 7.50 30.42 4.60
CA ASN A 76 7.53 29.53 5.76
C ASN A 76 7.79 28.09 5.31
N THR A 77 8.42 27.30 6.17
CA THR A 77 8.85 25.94 5.82
C THR A 77 8.24 24.90 6.74
N PHE A 78 7.89 23.76 6.16
CA PHE A 78 7.19 22.69 6.84
C PHE A 78 7.86 21.35 6.55
N ASP A 79 7.76 20.44 7.51
CA ASP A 79 8.38 19.11 7.42
C ASP A 79 7.76 18.28 6.30
N VAL A 80 8.62 17.56 5.57
CA VAL A 80 8.22 16.52 4.62
C VAL A 80 8.88 15.22 5.06
N LYS A 81 8.07 14.17 5.27
CA LYS A 81 8.54 12.86 5.74
C LYS A 81 7.91 11.74 4.92
N ALA A 82 8.60 10.59 4.88
CA ALA A 82 7.92 9.34 4.50
C ALA A 82 7.21 8.76 5.72
N ILE A 83 5.99 8.25 5.53
CA ILE A 83 5.19 7.63 6.58
C ILE A 83 5.04 6.13 6.30
N GLN A 84 5.67 5.32 7.14
CA GLN A 84 5.55 3.87 7.14
C GLN A 84 4.56 3.46 8.22
N ASP A 85 3.36 3.01 7.81
CA ASP A 85 2.26 2.64 8.72
C ASP A 85 2.13 1.12 8.95
N SER A 86 3.14 0.34 8.54
CA SER A 86 3.18 -1.12 8.69
C SER A 86 4.61 -1.63 8.64
N GLU A 87 4.81 -2.92 8.88
CA GLU A 87 6.12 -3.56 8.71
C GLU A 87 6.66 -3.49 7.26
N GLN A 88 5.82 -3.14 6.28
CA GLN A 88 6.26 -3.05 4.89
C GLN A 88 7.06 -1.77 4.62
N LYS A 89 8.26 -1.95 4.08
CA LYS A 89 9.21 -0.88 3.75
C LYS A 89 9.22 -0.51 2.25
N SER A 90 8.37 -1.16 1.46
CA SER A 90 8.20 -0.84 0.04
C SER A 90 6.96 0.02 -0.23
N LEU A 91 7.10 1.01 -1.11
CA LEU A 91 6.05 1.94 -1.53
C LEU A 91 5.43 2.78 -0.40
N ILE A 92 6.30 3.53 0.29
CA ILE A 92 5.98 4.37 1.44
C ILE A 92 5.44 5.73 0.99
N ASP A 93 4.43 6.26 1.68
CA ASP A 93 3.84 7.57 1.39
C ASP A 93 4.76 8.73 1.75
N ILE A 94 4.83 9.75 0.89
CA ILE A 94 5.49 11.03 1.19
C ILE A 94 4.43 12.07 1.52
N LYS A 95 4.56 12.73 2.68
CA LYS A 95 3.59 13.69 3.20
C LYS A 95 4.28 14.95 3.73
N ALA A 96 3.58 16.07 3.65
CA ALA A 96 3.96 17.33 4.29
C ALA A 96 3.13 17.56 5.56
N PHE A 97 3.74 18.12 6.61
CA PHE A 97 3.11 18.36 7.92
C PHE A 97 2.95 19.86 8.13
N ILE A 98 1.73 20.36 7.92
CA ILE A 98 1.45 21.80 7.82
C ILE A 98 0.26 22.13 8.74
N GLY A 99 0.48 23.00 9.74
CA GLY A 99 -0.60 23.44 10.64
C GLY A 99 -1.37 22.30 11.33
N GLY A 100 -0.67 21.21 11.71
CA GLY A 100 -1.28 20.01 12.28
C GLY A 100 -1.94 19.05 11.26
N LYS A 101 -2.04 19.44 9.98
CA LYS A 101 -2.53 18.59 8.90
C LYS A 101 -1.41 17.76 8.27
N ILE A 102 -1.78 16.61 7.69
CA ILE A 102 -0.87 15.74 6.93
C ILE A 102 -1.29 15.73 5.47
N LEU A 103 -0.59 16.50 4.64
CA LEU A 103 -0.95 16.75 3.25
C LEU A 103 -0.25 15.77 2.29
N PRO A 104 -0.95 15.27 1.26
CA PRO A 104 -0.33 14.48 0.20
C PRO A 104 0.68 15.31 -0.61
N VAL A 105 1.84 14.73 -0.90
CA VAL A 105 2.78 15.27 -1.89
C VAL A 105 2.58 14.56 -3.23
N LYS A 106 2.42 15.33 -4.30
CA LYS A 106 2.15 14.84 -5.67
C LYS A 106 3.00 15.55 -6.70
N ILE A 107 3.20 14.89 -7.84
CA ILE A 107 3.69 15.54 -9.06
C ILE A 107 2.46 16.06 -9.79
N LEU A 108 2.45 17.33 -10.17
CA LEU A 108 1.36 17.92 -10.95
C LEU A 108 1.64 17.86 -12.45
N THR A 109 0.58 17.88 -13.25
CA THR A 109 0.70 18.01 -14.71
C THR A 109 1.32 19.36 -15.07
N ASN A 110 2.16 19.39 -16.09
CA ASN A 110 2.79 20.60 -16.61
C ASN A 110 3.15 20.39 -18.08
N ASP A 111 3.14 21.47 -18.87
CA ASP A 111 3.54 21.46 -20.28
C ASP A 111 5.06 21.60 -20.45
N GLY A 112 5.77 21.93 -19.37
CA GLY A 112 7.23 22.04 -19.35
C GLY A 112 7.97 20.69 -19.23
N LYS A 113 9.26 20.70 -19.59
CA LYS A 113 10.17 19.55 -19.50
C LYS A 113 10.28 18.93 -18.10
N PHE A 114 10.05 19.73 -17.06
CA PHE A 114 10.10 19.31 -15.66
C PHE A 114 8.74 19.47 -15.00
N THR A 115 8.35 18.48 -14.19
CA THR A 115 7.05 18.48 -13.51
C THR A 115 7.22 18.82 -12.02
N PRO A 116 6.53 19.84 -11.50
CA PRO A 116 6.74 20.31 -10.13
C PRO A 116 6.10 19.36 -9.11
N LEU A 117 6.73 19.28 -7.93
CA LEU A 117 6.16 18.61 -6.77
C LEU A 117 5.47 19.62 -5.86
N LYS A 118 4.25 19.30 -5.44
CA LYS A 118 3.45 20.12 -4.53
C LYS A 118 2.85 19.29 -3.42
N ALA A 119 2.76 19.85 -2.22
CA ALA A 119 1.79 19.39 -1.23
C ALA A 119 0.46 20.11 -1.50
N ILE A 120 -0.66 19.39 -1.32
CA ILE A 120 -1.99 19.86 -1.69
C ILE A 120 -2.87 19.82 -0.43
N ASP A 121 -3.41 20.95 -0.01
CA ASP A 121 -4.43 21.03 1.04
C ASP A 121 -5.84 20.83 0.46
N GLU A 122 -6.80 20.52 1.33
CA GLU A 122 -8.18 20.19 0.96
C GLU A 122 -8.94 21.38 0.36
N ASP A 123 -8.51 22.61 0.68
CA ASP A 123 -9.01 23.86 0.09
C ASP A 123 -8.38 24.18 -1.29
N GLY A 124 -7.47 23.34 -1.77
CA GLY A 124 -6.74 23.52 -3.03
C GLY A 124 -5.45 24.32 -2.92
N THR A 125 -5.08 24.79 -1.71
CA THR A 125 -3.80 25.48 -1.49
C THR A 125 -2.63 24.57 -1.82
N LEU A 126 -1.66 25.11 -2.57
CA LEU A 126 -0.47 24.39 -3.01
C LEU A 126 0.79 24.89 -2.32
N TYR A 127 1.55 23.96 -1.73
CA TYR A 127 2.85 24.24 -1.13
C TYR A 127 3.96 23.71 -2.00
N THR A 128 4.99 24.51 -2.24
CA THR A 128 6.11 24.12 -3.08
C THR A 128 7.07 23.21 -2.33
N ILE A 129 7.49 22.10 -2.93
CA ILE A 129 8.52 21.25 -2.35
C ILE A 129 9.91 21.75 -2.79
N LYS A 130 10.77 22.05 -1.82
CA LYS A 130 12.13 22.57 -2.05
C LYS A 130 13.15 21.77 -1.24
N ALA A 131 14.36 21.66 -1.77
CA ALA A 131 15.52 21.34 -0.95
C ALA A 131 16.08 22.65 -0.38
N ILE A 132 16.33 22.70 0.92
CA ILE A 132 16.87 23.86 1.63
C ILE A 132 18.21 23.47 2.22
N SER A 133 19.27 24.09 1.71
CA SER A 133 20.64 23.88 2.21
C SER A 133 20.87 24.64 3.52
N PRO A 134 21.94 24.30 4.25
CA PRO A 134 22.26 24.98 5.52
C PRO A 134 22.48 26.49 5.41
N ASN A 135 22.96 26.98 4.25
CA ASN A 135 23.13 28.41 3.95
C ASN A 135 21.85 29.09 3.44
N GLY A 136 20.72 28.38 3.38
CA GLY A 136 19.42 28.93 2.98
C GLY A 136 19.09 28.85 1.49
N ASP A 137 19.99 28.35 0.63
CA ASP A 137 19.69 28.16 -0.79
C ASP A 137 18.53 27.19 -0.99
N ARG A 138 17.65 27.52 -1.94
CA ARG A 138 16.42 26.77 -2.22
C ARG A 138 16.46 26.14 -3.60
N LEU A 139 16.68 24.82 -3.63
CA LEU A 139 16.73 24.03 -4.86
C LEU A 139 15.33 23.54 -5.24
N ASN A 140 15.06 23.53 -6.54
CA ASN A 140 13.83 22.98 -7.08
C ASN A 140 13.81 21.46 -6.91
N ILE A 141 12.68 20.88 -6.49
CA ILE A 141 12.45 19.44 -6.54
C ILE A 141 11.47 19.15 -7.68
N MET A 142 11.91 18.43 -8.70
CA MET A 142 11.09 18.17 -9.89
C MET A 142 11.21 16.73 -10.38
N GLY A 143 10.16 16.25 -11.08
CA GLY A 143 10.24 15.07 -11.92
C GLY A 143 11.00 15.40 -13.21
N VAL A 144 12.08 14.67 -13.49
CA VAL A 144 13.03 15.00 -14.58
C VAL A 144 13.09 14.00 -15.74
N LYS A 145 12.68 12.76 -15.50
CA LYS A 145 12.64 11.69 -16.51
C LYS A 145 11.60 10.66 -16.11
N ARG A 146 10.78 10.22 -17.06
CA ARG A 146 9.87 9.08 -16.89
C ARG A 146 10.48 7.85 -17.56
N SER A 147 10.51 6.75 -16.82
CA SER A 147 10.86 5.41 -17.31
C SER A 147 9.72 4.46 -16.92
N GLY A 148 8.86 4.15 -17.89
CA GLY A 148 7.62 3.40 -17.71
C GLY A 148 6.71 4.00 -16.63
N ASN A 149 6.55 3.30 -15.50
CA ASN A 149 5.72 3.75 -14.37
C ASN A 149 6.47 4.60 -13.33
N ILE A 150 7.77 4.78 -13.47
CA ILE A 150 8.61 5.50 -12.53
C ILE A 150 9.00 6.86 -13.10
N ILE A 151 8.91 7.90 -12.28
CA ILE A 151 9.45 9.22 -12.58
C ILE A 151 10.60 9.49 -11.63
N HIS A 152 11.77 9.79 -12.19
CA HIS A 152 12.94 10.19 -11.44
C HIS A 152 12.70 11.59 -10.88
N ILE A 153 12.73 11.71 -9.56
CA ILE A 153 12.68 13.00 -8.86
C ILE A 153 14.11 13.39 -8.50
N LYS A 154 14.46 14.64 -8.78
CA LYS A 154 15.77 15.23 -8.48
C LYS A 154 15.60 16.59 -7.82
N ALA A 155 16.55 16.92 -6.93
CA ALA A 155 16.78 18.32 -6.60
C ALA A 155 17.66 18.93 -7.69
N ILE A 156 17.40 20.18 -8.05
CA ILE A 156 18.08 20.89 -9.14
C ILE A 156 18.60 22.22 -8.60
N ASP A 157 19.92 22.41 -8.69
CA ASP A 157 20.56 23.65 -8.31
C ASP A 157 20.45 24.73 -9.39
N LYS A 158 20.95 25.92 -9.11
CA LYS A 158 20.95 27.06 -10.04
C LYS A 158 21.78 26.83 -11.32
N ASN A 159 22.71 25.88 -11.29
CA ASN A 159 23.57 25.52 -12.42
C ASN A 159 22.96 24.37 -13.24
N GLY A 160 21.82 23.82 -12.83
CA GLY A 160 21.16 22.70 -13.48
C GLY A 160 21.66 21.31 -13.07
N ASN A 161 22.51 21.21 -12.04
CA ASN A 161 22.99 19.90 -11.56
C ASN A 161 21.88 19.15 -10.82
N TYR A 162 21.85 17.83 -10.99
CA TYR A 162 20.82 16.98 -10.39
C TYR A 162 21.33 16.19 -9.18
N TYR A 163 20.62 16.33 -8.06
CA TYR A 163 20.91 15.60 -6.84
C TYR A 163 19.84 14.54 -6.59
N GLY A 164 20.27 13.36 -6.10
CA GLY A 164 19.35 12.28 -5.76
C GLY A 164 18.49 12.64 -4.56
N VAL A 165 17.21 12.25 -4.58
CA VAL A 165 16.32 12.40 -3.43
C VAL A 165 16.09 11.03 -2.78
N LYS A 166 16.35 10.94 -1.47
CA LYS A 166 16.19 9.72 -0.68
C LYS A 166 15.25 9.92 0.50
N ALA A 167 14.54 8.86 0.84
CA ALA A 167 13.98 8.66 2.16
C ALA A 167 14.96 7.85 3.00
N ILE A 168 15.21 8.29 4.22
CA ILE A 168 16.19 7.70 5.15
C ILE A 168 15.45 7.29 6.42
N SER A 169 15.47 6.00 6.75
CA SER A 169 14.81 5.48 7.95
C SER A 169 15.57 5.90 9.21
N PRO A 170 14.94 5.80 10.40
CA PRO A 170 15.65 5.99 11.66
C PRO A 170 16.85 5.05 11.87
N THR A 171 16.87 3.90 11.19
CA THR A 171 17.97 2.92 11.25
C THR A 171 18.97 3.07 10.10
N GLY A 172 18.83 4.10 9.26
CA GLY A 172 19.78 4.41 8.17
C GLY A 172 19.48 3.71 6.83
N GLU A 173 18.38 2.97 6.72
CA GLU A 173 17.97 2.37 5.44
C GLU A 173 17.58 3.46 4.43
N LEU A 174 17.91 3.23 3.16
CA LEU A 174 17.68 4.19 2.09
C LEU A 174 16.63 3.68 1.10
N ASN A 175 15.65 4.52 0.82
CA ASN A 175 14.73 4.37 -0.28
C ASN A 175 14.87 5.54 -1.26
N ASP A 176 14.69 5.24 -2.54
CA ASP A 176 14.60 6.23 -3.59
C ASP A 176 13.23 6.94 -3.53
N VAL A 177 13.20 8.27 -3.58
CA VAL A 177 11.94 9.01 -3.76
C VAL A 177 11.66 9.17 -5.24
N LYS A 178 10.51 8.68 -5.68
CA LYS A 178 10.12 8.64 -7.10
C LYS A 178 8.65 9.03 -7.27
N GLY A 179 8.33 9.51 -8.47
CA GLY A 179 6.95 9.58 -8.93
C GLY A 179 6.50 8.22 -9.43
N ILE A 180 5.25 7.86 -9.14
CA ILE A 180 4.64 6.59 -9.50
C ILE A 180 3.41 6.87 -10.36
N LYS A 181 3.45 6.36 -11.60
CA LYS A 181 2.30 6.28 -12.50
C LYS A 181 1.66 4.90 -12.38
N THR A 182 0.34 4.90 -12.41
CA THR A 182 -0.51 3.71 -12.41
C THR A 182 -1.35 3.64 -13.67
N THR A 183 -1.46 4.77 -14.40
CA THR A 183 -2.11 4.89 -15.70
C THR A 183 -1.14 5.37 -16.79
N LYS A 184 -1.52 5.12 -18.06
CA LYS A 184 -0.76 5.60 -19.23
C LYS A 184 -0.98 7.09 -19.51
N LYS A 185 -2.15 7.64 -19.15
CA LYS A 185 -2.54 9.04 -19.38
C LYS A 185 -1.64 9.99 -18.60
N ASP A 186 -1.53 11.24 -19.02
CA ASP A 186 -0.77 12.23 -18.24
C ASP A 186 -1.51 12.60 -16.95
N LEU A 187 -2.78 12.97 -17.07
CA LEU A 187 -3.64 13.16 -15.90
C LEU A 187 -3.94 11.81 -15.26
N GLU A 188 -3.55 11.67 -14.00
CA GLU A 188 -3.86 10.52 -13.17
C GLU A 188 -5.25 10.70 -12.52
N TYR A 189 -5.48 11.87 -11.91
CA TYR A 189 -6.76 12.31 -11.31
C TYR A 189 -6.66 13.79 -10.90
N VAL A 190 -7.79 14.39 -10.52
CA VAL A 190 -7.85 15.72 -9.90
C VAL A 190 -8.02 15.57 -8.39
N LEU A 191 -7.19 16.28 -7.62
CA LEU A 191 -7.23 16.29 -6.15
C LEU A 191 -7.38 17.73 -5.65
N TYR A 192 -8.52 18.05 -5.04
CA TYR A 192 -8.80 19.40 -4.52
C TYR A 192 -8.49 20.50 -5.55
N GLY A 193 -8.93 20.30 -6.80
CA GLY A 193 -8.67 21.23 -7.91
C GLY A 193 -7.30 21.11 -8.59
N ALA A 194 -6.35 20.36 -8.02
CA ALA A 194 -5.03 20.15 -8.61
C ALA A 194 -4.99 18.95 -9.57
N SER A 195 -4.55 19.16 -10.80
CA SER A 195 -4.31 18.10 -11.80
C SER A 195 -3.06 17.28 -11.46
N VAL A 196 -3.26 16.09 -10.92
CA VAL A 196 -2.17 15.21 -10.47
C VAL A 196 -1.65 14.38 -11.65
N TYR A 197 -0.35 14.52 -11.93
CA TYR A 197 0.38 13.68 -12.89
C TYR A 197 0.80 12.35 -12.27
N ALA A 198 1.33 12.36 -11.05
CA ALA A 198 1.85 11.16 -10.40
C ALA A 198 1.78 11.20 -8.88
N HIS A 199 1.78 10.01 -8.28
CA HIS A 199 1.93 9.84 -6.83
C HIS A 199 3.40 9.95 -6.45
N VAL A 200 3.76 10.59 -5.33
CA VAL A 200 5.14 10.57 -4.83
C VAL A 200 5.27 9.53 -3.73
N LYS A 201 6.21 8.59 -3.90
CA LYS A 201 6.45 7.48 -2.96
C LYS A 201 7.95 7.28 -2.74
N ALA A 202 8.31 6.74 -1.58
CA ALA A 202 9.63 6.15 -1.38
C ALA A 202 9.58 4.65 -1.70
N ILE A 203 10.51 4.19 -2.54
CA ILE A 203 10.60 2.80 -2.99
C ILE A 203 12.03 2.25 -2.80
N PRO A 204 12.20 0.94 -2.61
CA PRO A 204 13.51 0.33 -2.51
C PRO A 204 14.40 0.68 -3.69
N GLN A 205 15.69 0.83 -3.40
CA GLN A 205 16.69 1.10 -4.44
C GLN A 205 16.84 -0.11 -5.34
N THR A 206 16.90 0.13 -6.65
CA THR A 206 17.21 -0.90 -7.64
C THR A 206 18.41 -0.45 -8.46
N GLY A 207 19.37 -1.35 -8.68
CA GLY A 207 20.51 -1.08 -9.56
C GLY A 207 20.09 -0.82 -11.01
N CYS A 208 20.97 -0.20 -11.79
CA CYS A 208 20.82 -0.01 -13.23
C CYS A 208 21.08 -1.35 -13.96
N VAL A 209 20.22 -1.74 -14.91
CA VAL A 209 20.44 -2.95 -15.72
C VAL A 209 19.85 -2.80 -17.12
N GLU A 210 20.61 -3.24 -18.12
CA GLU A 210 20.31 -3.28 -19.56
C GLU A 210 18.96 -3.93 -19.94
N ASP A 211 18.48 -3.47 -21.10
CA ASP A 211 17.41 -3.88 -22.03
C ASP A 211 16.11 -4.55 -21.52
N ASN A 212 15.09 -4.39 -22.37
CA ASN A 212 13.70 -4.76 -22.13
C ASN A 212 13.52 -6.28 -22.11
N PHE A 213 12.92 -6.83 -21.05
CA PHE A 213 12.60 -8.26 -20.97
C PHE A 213 11.20 -8.48 -20.42
N LEU A 214 10.53 -9.51 -20.92
CA LEU A 214 9.34 -10.07 -20.31
C LEU A 214 9.75 -11.00 -19.17
N TRP A 215 9.19 -10.77 -17.99
CA TRP A 215 9.40 -11.62 -16.81
C TRP A 215 8.22 -12.56 -16.67
N HIS A 216 8.47 -13.84 -16.41
CA HIS A 216 7.43 -14.83 -16.21
C HIS A 216 6.71 -14.56 -14.89
N ILE A 217 5.38 -14.62 -14.87
CA ILE A 217 4.65 -14.67 -13.61
C ILE A 217 4.49 -16.14 -13.20
N VAL A 218 4.94 -16.46 -12.00
CA VAL A 218 4.92 -17.81 -11.45
C VAL A 218 4.39 -17.80 -10.01
N ALA A 219 3.77 -18.89 -9.58
CA ALA A 219 3.59 -19.17 -8.16
C ALA A 219 4.69 -20.11 -7.68
N ILE A 220 5.24 -19.88 -6.49
CA ILE A 220 6.31 -20.68 -5.91
C ILE A 220 5.69 -21.68 -4.94
N HIS A 221 5.80 -22.97 -5.25
CA HIS A 221 5.38 -24.04 -4.35
C HIS A 221 6.30 -24.10 -3.12
N PRO A 222 5.80 -24.49 -1.93
CA PRO A 222 6.63 -24.69 -0.75
C PRO A 222 7.85 -25.60 -0.96
N ASP A 223 7.73 -26.61 -1.84
CA ASP A 223 8.83 -27.52 -2.20
C ASP A 223 9.85 -26.92 -3.18
N GLY A 224 9.71 -25.64 -3.54
CA GLY A 224 10.69 -24.89 -4.32
C GLY A 224 10.50 -24.88 -5.84
N TYR A 225 9.57 -25.67 -6.38
CA TYR A 225 9.25 -25.62 -7.82
C TYR A 225 8.25 -24.50 -8.16
N THR A 226 8.20 -24.13 -9.44
CA THR A 226 7.34 -23.04 -9.94
C THR A 226 6.10 -23.58 -10.64
N LEU A 227 4.97 -22.90 -10.44
CA LEU A 227 3.72 -23.10 -11.18
C LEU A 227 3.53 -21.97 -12.18
N GLU A 228 3.17 -22.29 -13.42
CA GLU A 228 2.87 -21.28 -14.42
C GLU A 228 1.62 -20.49 -14.05
N VAL A 229 1.63 -19.18 -14.27
CA VAL A 229 0.44 -18.35 -14.12
C VAL A 229 -0.11 -17.96 -15.49
N LYS A 230 -1.37 -18.28 -15.72
CA LYS A 230 -2.08 -18.02 -16.98
C LYS A 230 -3.35 -17.21 -16.73
N ALA A 231 -3.73 -16.44 -17.74
CA ALA A 231 -5.05 -15.84 -17.84
C ALA A 231 -5.96 -16.78 -18.64
N LEU A 232 -7.16 -17.06 -18.15
CA LEU A 232 -8.12 -17.95 -18.79
C LEU A 232 -9.36 -17.16 -19.18
N ASP A 233 -9.82 -17.30 -20.43
CA ASP A 233 -11.13 -16.78 -20.84
C ASP A 233 -12.27 -17.71 -20.39
N LYS A 234 -13.51 -17.40 -20.83
CA LYS A 234 -14.70 -18.19 -20.46
C LYS A 234 -14.73 -19.54 -21.15
N GLU A 235 -14.12 -19.64 -22.32
CA GLU A 235 -13.99 -20.83 -23.15
C GLU A 235 -12.87 -21.76 -22.63
N GLY A 236 -12.00 -21.25 -21.74
CA GLY A 236 -10.92 -21.99 -21.10
C GLY A 236 -9.58 -21.88 -21.83
N ASN A 237 -9.47 -21.05 -22.87
CA ASN A 237 -8.21 -20.75 -23.55
C ASN A 237 -7.24 -20.09 -22.58
N ALA A 238 -5.97 -20.50 -22.64
CA ALA A 238 -4.95 -20.02 -21.73
C ALA A 238 -3.98 -19.05 -22.41
N TYR A 239 -3.73 -17.94 -21.73
CA TYR A 239 -2.90 -16.84 -22.21
C TYR A 239 -1.78 -16.54 -21.23
N ASP A 240 -0.64 -16.11 -21.76
CA ASP A 240 0.54 -15.80 -20.97
C ASP A 240 0.33 -14.55 -20.12
N VAL A 241 0.76 -14.60 -18.86
CA VAL A 241 0.82 -13.44 -17.98
C VAL A 241 2.29 -13.11 -17.72
N LYS A 242 2.70 -11.91 -18.09
CA LYS A 242 4.09 -11.45 -17.93
C LYS A 242 4.15 -10.11 -17.20
N ALA A 243 5.28 -9.90 -16.53
CA ALA A 243 5.70 -8.57 -16.11
C ALA A 243 6.54 -7.92 -17.21
N ILE A 244 6.25 -6.66 -17.53
CA ILE A 244 6.93 -5.89 -18.57
C ILE A 244 7.97 -4.99 -17.91
N LYS A 245 9.25 -5.21 -18.24
CA LYS A 245 10.38 -4.36 -17.86
C LYS A 245 10.71 -3.42 -19.01
N ASP A 246 10.39 -2.14 -18.85
CA ASP A 246 10.83 -1.07 -19.74
C ASP A 246 12.14 -0.45 -19.20
N SER A 247 12.99 -0.01 -20.12
CA SER A 247 14.47 0.09 -20.10
C SER A 247 15.21 0.84 -18.97
N ASP A 248 14.61 1.13 -17.82
CA ASP A 248 15.31 1.59 -16.60
C ASP A 248 14.59 1.16 -15.30
N GLN A 249 13.57 0.30 -15.42
CA GLN A 249 12.59 0.10 -14.36
C GLN A 249 12.66 -1.34 -13.83
N ARG A 250 13.12 -1.52 -12.59
CA ARG A 250 13.04 -2.81 -11.88
C ARG A 250 12.13 -2.78 -10.66
N SER A 251 11.90 -1.59 -10.12
CA SER A 251 11.20 -1.42 -8.85
C SER A 251 9.68 -1.54 -8.94
N LEU A 252 9.08 -1.45 -10.14
CA LEU A 252 7.61 -1.43 -10.30
C LEU A 252 7.12 -1.89 -11.69
N LEU A 253 7.22 -3.16 -12.05
CA LEU A 253 6.86 -3.64 -13.39
C LEU A 253 5.34 -3.73 -13.58
N ASP A 254 4.87 -3.43 -14.80
CA ASP A 254 3.49 -3.70 -15.19
C ASP A 254 3.24 -5.20 -15.35
N ILE A 255 2.06 -5.68 -14.95
CA ILE A 255 1.65 -7.07 -15.18
C ILE A 255 0.49 -7.08 -16.18
N LYS A 256 0.67 -7.83 -17.26
CA LYS A 256 -0.24 -7.92 -18.40
C LYS A 256 -0.51 -9.37 -18.78
N ALA A 257 -1.73 -9.64 -19.23
CA ALA A 257 -2.06 -10.86 -19.95
C ALA A 257 -1.95 -10.62 -21.47
N PHE A 258 -1.34 -11.55 -22.19
CA PHE A 258 -1.06 -11.46 -23.62
C PHE A 258 -2.08 -12.30 -24.39
N VAL A 259 -3.11 -11.64 -24.92
CA VAL A 259 -4.23 -12.26 -25.61
C VAL A 259 -4.10 -11.96 -27.11
N GLY A 260 -3.68 -12.97 -27.87
CA GLY A 260 -3.37 -12.82 -29.30
C GLY A 260 -2.03 -12.08 -29.56
N PRO A 261 -1.77 -11.68 -30.81
CA PRO A 261 -0.46 -11.16 -31.23
C PRO A 261 -0.11 -9.77 -30.67
N THR A 262 -1.13 -8.93 -30.40
CA THR A 262 -0.93 -7.55 -29.93
C THR A 262 -1.70 -7.20 -28.66
N GLY A 263 -2.67 -8.04 -28.26
CA GLY A 263 -3.55 -7.74 -27.13
C GLY A 263 -2.81 -7.86 -25.79
N GLN A 264 -2.72 -6.75 -25.06
CA GLN A 264 -2.15 -6.71 -23.71
C GLN A 264 -3.17 -6.19 -22.70
N LEU A 265 -3.77 -7.10 -21.94
CA LEU A 265 -4.81 -6.77 -20.98
C LEU A 265 -4.21 -6.42 -19.62
N PRO A 266 -4.65 -5.33 -18.96
CA PRO A 266 -4.23 -5.03 -17.60
C PRO A 266 -4.72 -6.10 -16.62
N VAL A 267 -3.80 -6.61 -15.80
CA VAL A 267 -4.16 -7.43 -14.64
C VAL A 267 -4.43 -6.50 -13.43
N LYS A 268 -5.54 -6.75 -12.72
CA LYS A 268 -6.02 -5.91 -11.61
C LYS A 268 -6.69 -6.75 -10.52
N LEU A 269 -6.66 -6.25 -9.29
CA LEU A 269 -7.54 -6.73 -8.23
C LEU A 269 -8.87 -5.99 -8.34
N LEU A 270 -9.97 -6.72 -8.33
CA LEU A 270 -11.31 -6.13 -8.46
C LEU A 270 -11.96 -5.94 -7.09
N ILE A 271 -12.96 -5.07 -7.05
CA ILE A 271 -13.85 -4.96 -5.89
C ILE A 271 -14.64 -6.26 -5.77
N SER A 272 -14.75 -6.77 -4.55
CA SER A 272 -15.59 -7.91 -4.18
C SER A 272 -15.88 -7.82 -2.69
N ASP A 273 -16.98 -8.40 -2.24
CA ASP A 273 -17.31 -8.59 -0.82
C ASP A 273 -16.71 -9.89 -0.26
N ASP A 274 -16.13 -10.73 -1.11
CA ASP A 274 -15.42 -11.94 -0.70
C ASP A 274 -14.24 -11.62 0.22
N THR A 275 -13.91 -12.61 1.07
CA THR A 275 -12.74 -12.60 1.95
C THR A 275 -11.46 -12.22 1.21
N TYR A 276 -11.25 -12.77 0.00
CA TYR A 276 -10.08 -12.51 -0.83
C TYR A 276 -10.46 -11.83 -2.13
N LYS A 277 -9.75 -10.76 -2.49
CA LYS A 277 -10.09 -9.96 -3.66
C LYS A 277 -9.67 -10.68 -4.96
N PRO A 278 -10.57 -10.79 -5.96
CA PRO A 278 -10.28 -11.52 -7.18
C PRO A 278 -9.23 -10.81 -8.03
N LEU A 279 -8.30 -11.58 -8.58
CA LEU A 279 -7.30 -11.11 -9.54
C LEU A 279 -7.75 -11.49 -10.95
N LYS A 280 -7.94 -10.50 -11.82
CA LYS A 280 -8.43 -10.71 -13.18
C LYS A 280 -7.65 -9.88 -14.20
N ALA A 281 -7.56 -10.36 -15.44
CA ALA A 281 -7.27 -9.51 -16.58
C ALA A 281 -8.58 -8.90 -17.12
N ILE A 282 -8.53 -7.64 -17.56
CA ILE A 282 -9.71 -6.90 -18.02
C ILE A 282 -9.58 -6.66 -19.54
N GLY A 283 -10.49 -7.25 -20.31
CA GLY A 283 -10.62 -7.06 -21.75
C GLY A 283 -11.12 -5.65 -22.12
N GLU A 284 -10.98 -5.28 -23.39
CA GLU A 284 -11.39 -3.96 -23.89
C GLU A 284 -12.90 -3.71 -23.77
N ASN A 285 -13.71 -4.75 -23.89
CA ASN A 285 -15.16 -4.74 -23.68
C ASN A 285 -15.59 -5.00 -22.22
N GLY A 286 -14.65 -5.01 -21.27
CA GLY A 286 -14.92 -5.33 -19.86
C GLY A 286 -15.03 -6.82 -19.54
N SER A 287 -14.81 -7.71 -20.51
CA SER A 287 -14.66 -9.16 -20.25
C SER A 287 -13.56 -9.43 -19.24
N LEU A 288 -13.75 -10.46 -18.42
CA LEU A 288 -12.82 -10.83 -17.35
C LEU A 288 -12.15 -12.16 -17.65
N TYR A 289 -10.84 -12.18 -17.47
CA TYR A 289 -10.02 -13.37 -17.61
C TYR A 289 -9.53 -13.80 -16.23
N ASP A 290 -9.71 -15.07 -15.91
CA ASP A 290 -9.31 -15.68 -14.65
C ASP A 290 -7.79 -15.83 -14.58
N ILE A 291 -7.16 -15.28 -13.55
CA ILE A 291 -5.73 -15.50 -13.32
C ILE A 291 -5.58 -16.72 -12.41
N LYS A 292 -4.99 -17.80 -12.94
CA LYS A 292 -4.80 -19.07 -12.24
C LYS A 292 -3.33 -19.50 -12.27
N ALA A 293 -2.89 -20.19 -11.21
CA ALA A 293 -1.65 -20.96 -11.25
C ALA A 293 -1.97 -22.40 -11.67
N ILE A 294 -1.16 -22.98 -12.56
CA ILE A 294 -1.38 -24.30 -13.14
C ILE A 294 -0.38 -25.28 -12.52
N THR A 295 -0.87 -26.34 -11.89
CA THR A 295 -0.05 -27.41 -11.32
C THR A 295 0.43 -28.38 -12.41
N PRO A 296 1.46 -29.21 -12.13
CA PRO A 296 1.95 -30.21 -13.10
C PRO A 296 0.86 -31.20 -13.56
N ASP A 297 -0.12 -31.51 -12.71
CA ASP A 297 -1.27 -32.36 -13.02
C ASP A 297 -2.45 -31.59 -13.66
N GLY A 298 -2.25 -30.32 -14.04
CA GLY A 298 -3.23 -29.50 -14.76
C GLY A 298 -4.32 -28.86 -13.90
N LYS A 299 -4.27 -29.02 -12.57
CA LYS A 299 -5.20 -28.32 -11.66
C LYS A 299 -4.94 -26.82 -11.68
N LYS A 300 -6.03 -26.06 -11.51
CA LYS A 300 -6.04 -24.60 -11.57
C LYS A 300 -6.23 -24.05 -10.16
N LEU A 301 -5.21 -23.41 -9.62
CA LEU A 301 -5.25 -22.75 -8.33
C LEU A 301 -5.69 -21.29 -8.48
N ASP A 302 -6.59 -20.85 -7.61
CA ASP A 302 -7.02 -19.47 -7.55
C ASP A 302 -5.86 -18.55 -7.14
N ILE A 303 -5.73 -17.40 -7.80
CA ILE A 303 -4.82 -16.32 -7.35
C ILE A 303 -5.65 -15.13 -6.89
N LYS A 304 -5.46 -14.71 -5.64
CA LYS A 304 -6.26 -13.65 -5.01
C LYS A 304 -5.41 -12.69 -4.18
N GLY A 305 -5.97 -11.52 -3.90
CA GLY A 305 -5.45 -10.58 -2.90
C GLY A 305 -5.92 -10.99 -1.50
N VAL A 306 -5.00 -11.40 -0.62
CA VAL A 306 -5.32 -12.09 0.65
C VAL A 306 -5.09 -11.26 1.92
N GLY A 307 -4.44 -10.10 1.82
CA GLY A 307 -4.17 -9.24 2.97
C GLY A 307 -3.51 -7.93 2.56
N LYS A 308 -3.56 -6.90 3.41
CA LYS A 308 -3.07 -5.55 3.11
C LYS A 308 -2.10 -5.08 4.20
N SER A 309 -0.97 -4.51 3.76
CA SER A 309 0.08 -3.91 4.57
C SER A 309 0.40 -2.53 4.00
N GLY A 310 -0.12 -1.47 4.63
CA GLY A 310 -0.05 -0.11 4.08
C GLY A 310 -0.72 -0.02 2.69
N ASN A 311 0.03 0.41 1.67
CA ASN A 311 -0.44 0.51 0.29
C ASN A 311 -0.33 -0.81 -0.50
N ILE A 312 0.22 -1.86 0.10
CA ILE A 312 0.54 -3.12 -0.57
C ILE A 312 -0.49 -4.18 -0.20
N ILE A 313 -1.00 -4.91 -1.19
CA ILE A 313 -1.87 -6.07 -1.01
C ILE A 313 -1.08 -7.31 -1.40
N HIS A 314 -1.03 -8.30 -0.51
CA HIS A 314 -0.39 -9.58 -0.78
C HIS A 314 -1.22 -10.37 -1.78
N ILE A 315 -0.60 -10.78 -2.88
CA ILE A 315 -1.19 -11.68 -3.88
C ILE A 315 -0.60 -13.07 -3.66
N LYS A 316 -1.47 -14.06 -3.55
CA LYS A 316 -1.12 -15.46 -3.29
C LYS A 316 -1.93 -16.37 -4.19
N ALA A 317 -1.31 -17.46 -4.65
CA ALA A 317 -2.06 -18.60 -5.15
C ALA A 317 -2.55 -19.43 -3.95
N ILE A 318 -3.73 -20.03 -4.06
CA ILE A 318 -4.42 -20.72 -2.97
C ILE A 318 -4.73 -22.14 -3.41
N ASN A 319 -4.23 -23.13 -2.68
CA ASN A 319 -4.54 -24.52 -2.96
C ASN A 319 -5.88 -24.96 -2.34
N ALA A 320 -6.30 -26.19 -2.61
CA ALA A 320 -7.57 -26.74 -2.11
C ALA A 320 -7.66 -26.81 -0.57
N LYS A 321 -6.52 -26.84 0.13
CA LYS A 321 -6.44 -26.81 1.60
C LYS A 321 -6.46 -25.38 2.17
N GLY A 322 -6.45 -24.36 1.32
CA GLY A 322 -6.36 -22.95 1.72
C GLY A 322 -4.94 -22.44 1.97
N GLU A 323 -3.91 -23.23 1.65
CA GLU A 323 -2.51 -22.83 1.84
C GLU A 323 -2.07 -21.82 0.78
N PHE A 324 -1.19 -20.90 1.17
CA PHE A 324 -0.78 -19.77 0.33
C PHE A 324 0.59 -19.94 -0.31
N TYR A 325 0.64 -19.85 -1.63
CA TYR A 325 1.88 -19.86 -2.40
C TYR A 325 2.22 -18.44 -2.84
N GLY A 326 3.51 -18.08 -2.75
CA GLY A 326 3.98 -16.75 -3.17
C GLY A 326 3.90 -16.59 -4.68
N VAL A 327 3.34 -15.47 -5.15
CA VAL A 327 3.37 -15.13 -6.59
C VAL A 327 4.51 -14.16 -6.87
N LYS A 328 5.35 -14.51 -7.85
CA LYS A 328 6.57 -13.79 -8.20
C LYS A 328 6.61 -13.49 -9.69
N ALA A 329 7.30 -12.40 -10.04
CA ALA A 329 7.81 -12.20 -11.38
C ALA A 329 9.26 -12.71 -11.40
N LEU A 330 9.54 -13.65 -12.31
CA LEU A 330 10.83 -14.29 -12.51
C LEU A 330 11.46 -13.78 -13.81
N SER A 331 12.65 -13.19 -13.70
CA SER A 331 13.40 -12.69 -14.85
C SER A 331 14.08 -13.83 -15.61
N PRO A 332 14.45 -13.62 -16.89
CA PRO A 332 15.28 -14.58 -17.64
C PRO A 332 16.63 -14.88 -16.98
N LYS A 333 17.13 -13.98 -16.13
CA LYS A 333 18.39 -14.13 -15.38
C LYS A 333 18.18 -14.72 -13.97
N GLY A 334 16.98 -15.23 -13.66
CA GLY A 334 16.67 -15.86 -12.37
C GLY A 334 16.30 -14.90 -11.24
N GLU A 335 16.08 -13.63 -11.54
CA GLU A 335 15.79 -12.61 -10.52
C GLU A 335 14.31 -12.62 -10.14
N LEU A 336 14.01 -12.38 -8.86
CA LEU A 336 12.63 -12.43 -8.35
C LEU A 336 12.13 -11.06 -7.88
N ASN A 337 10.99 -10.66 -8.44
CA ASN A 337 10.17 -9.58 -7.92
C ASN A 337 8.88 -10.14 -7.30
N ASP A 338 8.38 -9.44 -6.29
CA ASP A 338 7.14 -9.73 -5.59
C ASP A 338 5.94 -9.23 -6.40
N VAL A 339 4.97 -10.10 -6.73
CA VAL A 339 3.71 -9.66 -7.35
C VAL A 339 2.74 -9.21 -6.26
N LYS A 340 2.32 -7.95 -6.32
CA LYS A 340 1.45 -7.36 -5.30
C LYS A 340 0.35 -6.50 -5.93
N GLY A 341 -0.73 -6.34 -5.17
CA GLY A 341 -1.67 -5.27 -5.39
C GLY A 341 -1.13 -3.97 -4.79
N ILE A 342 -1.41 -2.85 -5.45
CA ILE A 342 -1.01 -1.51 -5.05
C ILE A 342 -2.26 -0.66 -4.98
N LYS A 343 -2.53 -0.19 -3.76
CA LYS A 343 -3.64 0.69 -3.43
C LYS A 343 -3.07 2.08 -3.18
N MET A 344 -3.37 3.05 -4.05
CA MET A 344 -2.93 4.43 -3.88
C MET A 344 -3.93 5.29 -3.13
N PHE A 345 -5.21 4.91 -3.15
CA PHE A 345 -6.28 5.64 -2.48
C PHE A 345 -6.84 4.88 -1.28
N LYS A 346 -7.33 5.61 -0.28
CA LYS A 346 -8.00 5.02 0.88
C LYS A 346 -9.44 4.58 0.57
N ILE A 347 -10.08 5.17 -0.44
CA ILE A 347 -11.43 4.80 -0.88
C ILE A 347 -11.44 3.39 -1.50
N PRO A 348 -12.57 2.65 -1.49
CA PRO A 348 -12.62 1.29 -2.00
C PRO A 348 -12.22 1.19 -3.48
N VAL A 349 -12.87 1.97 -4.35
CA VAL A 349 -12.61 1.96 -5.79
C VAL A 349 -11.34 2.78 -6.08
N GLU A 350 -10.34 2.14 -6.66
CA GLU A 350 -9.10 2.78 -7.12
C GLU A 350 -9.29 3.46 -8.47
N THR A 351 -9.97 2.78 -9.40
CA THR A 351 -10.29 3.29 -10.73
C THR A 351 -11.38 2.42 -11.38
N THR A 352 -11.87 2.83 -12.56
CA THR A 352 -12.76 2.01 -13.40
C THR A 352 -12.10 1.83 -14.77
N ILE A 353 -11.97 0.58 -15.22
CA ILE A 353 -11.40 0.23 -16.53
C ILE A 353 -12.45 -0.55 -17.30
N ASN A 354 -12.87 -0.03 -18.46
CA ASN A 354 -13.86 -0.68 -19.34
C ASN A 354 -15.12 -1.15 -18.58
N GLY A 355 -15.66 -0.28 -17.71
CA GLY A 355 -16.82 -0.57 -16.87
C GLY A 355 -16.54 -1.40 -15.60
N VAL A 356 -15.33 -1.94 -15.43
CA VAL A 356 -14.96 -2.79 -14.29
C VAL A 356 -14.34 -1.95 -13.18
N LYS A 357 -14.92 -2.03 -11.97
CA LYS A 357 -14.41 -1.37 -10.76
C LYS A 357 -13.17 -2.10 -10.23
N VAL A 358 -12.06 -1.39 -10.21
CA VAL A 358 -10.76 -1.89 -9.73
C VAL A 358 -10.57 -1.53 -8.26
N TYR A 359 -10.20 -2.52 -7.45
CA TYR A 359 -9.80 -2.32 -6.06
C TYR A 359 -8.34 -1.87 -5.94
N ALA A 360 -7.43 -2.46 -6.74
CA ALA A 360 -6.02 -2.09 -6.72
C ALA A 360 -5.30 -2.43 -8.03
N HIS A 361 -4.25 -1.66 -8.33
CA HIS A 361 -3.35 -1.93 -9.45
C HIS A 361 -2.48 -3.14 -9.12
N VAL A 362 -2.13 -3.99 -10.10
CA VAL A 362 -1.23 -5.12 -9.89
C VAL A 362 0.09 -4.83 -10.56
N LYS A 363 1.18 -4.96 -9.81
CA LYS A 363 2.55 -4.69 -10.26
C LYS A 363 3.52 -5.69 -9.65
N ALA A 364 4.67 -5.87 -10.29
CA ALA A 364 5.80 -6.60 -9.70
C ALA A 364 6.78 -5.60 -9.09
N LEU A 365 7.09 -5.76 -7.80
CA LEU A 365 7.92 -4.88 -6.99
C LEU A 365 9.21 -5.60 -6.59
N SER A 366 10.30 -4.86 -6.45
CA SER A 366 11.49 -5.43 -5.82
C SER A 366 11.19 -5.86 -4.39
N GLN A 367 11.79 -6.98 -4.00
CA GLN A 367 11.66 -7.49 -2.64
C GLN A 367 12.29 -6.48 -1.67
N ALA A 368 11.56 -6.12 -0.62
CA ALA A 368 12.14 -5.37 0.49
C ALA A 368 13.19 -6.28 1.15
N LYS A 369 14.42 -5.76 1.31
CA LYS A 369 15.50 -6.45 2.02
C LYS A 369 15.30 -6.35 3.52
#